data_AF-A0A160VFC5-F1
#
_entry.id   AF-A0A160VFC5-F1
#
_cell.length_a   1.000
_cell.length_b   1.000
_cell.length_c   1.000
_cell.angle_alpha   90.00
_cell.angle_beta   90.00
_cell.angle_gamma   90.00
#
_symmetry.space_group_name_H-M   'P 1'
#
loop_
_entity.id
_entity.type
_entity.pdbx_description
1 polymer ?
#
loop_
_entity_poly.entity_id
_entity_poly.type
_entity_poly.pdbx_seq_one_letter_code
_entity_poly.pdbx_strand_id
1 'polypeptide(L)'
;MFMGNWLLALTWDCSFAIEHVYGHHKYVATSIDPATAKRGQNPYNFILRAIFLNQRNAWIIENSRLIKKGLRPLSIQNRMLIGYARSGILTGAAYLLAGWTGVILFLLISIGGKVVLEGVNYMEHYGLIREKGTPILPRHSWNTNRRVSSFFLFNLTRHSSHHENAQLEYWELKAYSDAPEMPLGYLSCVYLVLFMPWLYHRIMAPKLKDWDLNFASEGEHRLAQKQNRSSGLPYLMT
;
A
#
# COMPACT_ATOMS: atom_id res chain seq x y z
N MET A 1 13.19 5.48 12.82
CA MET A 1 11.81 5.86 12.42
C MET A 1 11.29 7.20 13.02
N PHE A 2 12.08 8.07 13.66
CA PHE A 2 11.52 9.32 14.21
C PHE A 2 10.96 10.27 13.13
N MET A 3 11.77 10.61 12.12
CA MET A 3 11.37 11.52 11.05
C MET A 3 10.16 11.00 10.25
N GLY A 4 10.19 9.72 9.84
CA GLY A 4 9.09 9.12 9.09
C GLY A 4 7.74 9.18 9.80
N ASN A 5 7.72 9.03 11.12
CA ASN A 5 6.47 9.15 11.89
C ASN A 5 5.91 10.57 11.94
N TRP A 6 6.76 11.60 11.86
CA TRP A 6 6.30 13.00 11.74
C TRP A 6 5.81 13.31 10.34
N LEU A 7 6.45 12.77 9.31
CA LEU A 7 5.98 12.88 7.93
C LEU A 7 4.60 12.22 7.76
N LEU A 8 4.38 11.03 8.33
CA LEU A 8 3.06 10.38 8.32
C LEU A 8 1.98 11.15 9.10
N ALA A 9 2.36 12.00 10.05
CA ALA A 9 1.42 12.84 10.77
C ALA A 9 0.83 13.97 9.89
N LEU A 10 1.51 14.36 8.81
CA LEU A 10 1.00 15.32 7.83
C LEU A 10 -0.20 14.79 7.04
N THR A 11 -0.38 13.46 6.99
CA THR A 11 -1.50 12.80 6.30
C THR A 11 -2.43 12.07 7.25
N TRP A 12 -2.32 12.31 8.57
CA TRP A 12 -3.09 11.59 9.60
C TRP A 12 -2.96 10.06 9.53
N ASP A 13 -1.85 9.55 8.99
CA ASP A 13 -1.68 8.14 8.64
C ASP A 13 -0.68 7.40 9.53
N CYS A 14 -0.76 7.62 10.84
CA CYS A 14 0.14 6.95 11.78
C CYS A 14 -0.08 5.43 11.87
N SER A 15 -1.23 4.93 11.41
CA SER A 15 -1.50 3.49 11.34
C SER A 15 -0.55 2.78 10.37
N PHE A 16 -0.15 3.45 9.28
CA PHE A 16 0.76 2.90 8.28
C PHE A 16 2.09 2.45 8.90
N ALA A 17 2.68 3.24 9.80
CA ALA A 17 3.93 2.89 10.49
C ALA A 17 3.87 1.57 11.30
N ILE A 18 2.66 1.08 11.60
CA ILE A 18 2.44 -0.18 12.31
C ILE A 18 1.94 -1.24 11.34
N GLU A 19 0.85 -0.97 10.62
CA GLU A 19 0.21 -1.94 9.76
C GLU A 19 1.11 -2.35 8.60
N HIS A 20 1.77 -1.38 7.95
CA HIS A 20 2.63 -1.67 6.83
C HIS A 20 3.76 -2.62 7.25
N VAL A 21 4.44 -2.31 8.35
CA VAL A 21 5.63 -3.03 8.85
C VAL A 21 5.29 -4.41 9.39
N TYR A 22 4.22 -4.55 10.18
CA TYR A 22 3.92 -5.79 10.92
C TYR A 22 2.73 -6.58 10.34
N GLY A 23 1.98 -5.98 9.42
CA GLY A 23 0.82 -6.54 8.74
C GLY A 23 1.11 -6.77 7.27
N HIS A 24 1.10 -5.71 6.46
CA HIS A 24 1.27 -5.77 5.01
C HIS A 24 2.54 -6.54 4.60
N HIS A 25 3.72 -6.19 5.12
CA HIS A 25 4.97 -6.91 4.83
C HIS A 25 4.96 -8.39 5.18
N LYS A 26 4.04 -8.83 6.04
CA LYS A 26 3.83 -10.24 6.37
C LYS A 26 2.81 -10.92 5.45
N TYR A 27 1.77 -10.18 5.04
CA TYR A 27 0.59 -10.73 4.36
C TYR A 27 0.43 -10.26 2.90
N VAL A 28 1.38 -9.51 2.35
CA VAL A 28 1.36 -8.98 0.98
C VAL A 28 1.02 -10.07 -0.03
N ALA A 29 0.23 -9.67 -1.04
CA ALA A 29 -0.35 -10.50 -2.08
C ALA A 29 -1.32 -11.61 -1.58
N THR A 30 -1.71 -11.61 -0.31
CA THR A 30 -2.73 -12.55 0.22
C THR A 30 -4.08 -11.85 0.43
N SER A 31 -5.14 -12.64 0.59
CA SER A 31 -6.49 -12.12 0.81
C SER A 31 -6.71 -11.42 2.17
N ILE A 32 -5.78 -11.57 3.11
CA ILE A 32 -5.84 -11.01 4.46
C ILE A 32 -5.28 -9.58 4.48
N ASP A 33 -4.35 -9.27 3.58
CA ASP A 33 -3.72 -7.96 3.48
C ASP A 33 -4.71 -6.91 2.96
N PRO A 34 -4.94 -5.81 3.71
CA PRO A 34 -5.79 -4.73 3.23
C PRO A 34 -5.23 -3.99 2.01
N ALA A 35 -3.91 -3.94 1.86
CA ALA A 35 -3.21 -3.22 0.81
C ALA A 35 -2.98 -4.03 -0.47
N THR A 36 -3.47 -5.28 -0.53
CA THR A 36 -3.46 -6.09 -1.76
C THR A 36 -4.77 -5.93 -2.52
N ALA A 37 -4.69 -5.31 -3.70
CA ALA A 37 -5.84 -5.10 -4.57
C ALA A 37 -6.15 -6.35 -5.41
N LYS A 38 -7.42 -6.76 -5.44
CA LYS A 38 -7.86 -7.92 -6.23
C LYS A 38 -8.04 -7.56 -7.71
N ARG A 39 -7.95 -8.56 -8.58
CA ARG A 39 -8.24 -8.39 -10.02
C ARG A 39 -9.67 -7.90 -10.23
N GLY A 40 -9.80 -6.83 -11.02
CA GLY A 40 -11.07 -6.14 -11.28
C GLY A 40 -11.66 -5.35 -10.10
N GLN A 41 -10.99 -5.30 -8.94
CA GLN A 41 -11.51 -4.53 -7.81
C GLN A 41 -11.61 -3.04 -8.16
N ASN A 42 -12.74 -2.41 -7.88
CA ASN A 42 -12.89 -0.96 -8.03
C ASN A 42 -11.90 -0.21 -7.11
N PRO A 43 -11.06 0.71 -7.63
CA PRO A 43 -10.06 1.41 -6.81
C PRO A 43 -10.63 2.25 -5.67
N TYR A 44 -11.77 2.92 -5.86
CA TYR A 44 -12.37 3.75 -4.81
C TYR A 44 -12.87 2.90 -3.64
N ASN A 45 -13.53 1.78 -3.95
CA ASN A 45 -13.93 0.80 -2.92
C ASN A 45 -12.72 0.19 -2.22
N PHE A 46 -11.63 -0.05 -2.96
CA PHE A 46 -10.37 -0.49 -2.36
C PHE A 46 -9.82 0.57 -1.40
N ILE A 47 -9.68 1.83 -1.83
CA ILE A 47 -9.10 2.91 -1.03
C ILE A 47 -9.86 3.08 0.30
N LEU A 48 -11.19 3.17 0.23
CA LEU A 48 -12.02 3.31 1.44
C LEU A 48 -11.86 2.11 2.39
N ARG A 49 -11.88 0.89 1.83
CA ARG A 49 -11.68 -0.34 2.60
C ARG A 49 -10.28 -0.39 3.21
N ALA A 50 -9.25 -0.06 2.45
CA ALA A 50 -7.85 -0.10 2.87
C ALA A 50 -7.62 0.88 4.02
N ILE A 51 -8.09 2.13 3.92
CA ILE A 51 -8.01 3.12 5.00
C ILE A 51 -8.58 2.56 6.31
N PHE A 52 -9.80 2.01 6.27
CA PHE A 52 -10.46 1.50 7.47
C PHE A 52 -9.77 0.25 8.04
N LEU A 53 -9.47 -0.72 7.18
CA LEU A 53 -8.84 -1.97 7.62
C LEU A 53 -7.41 -1.75 8.11
N ASN A 54 -6.67 -0.82 7.51
CA ASN A 54 -5.32 -0.46 7.95
C ASN A 54 -5.35 0.12 9.38
N GLN A 55 -6.29 1.02 9.67
CA GLN A 55 -6.49 1.55 11.02
C GLN A 55 -6.85 0.45 12.02
N ARG A 56 -7.81 -0.41 11.68
CA ARG A 56 -8.24 -1.52 12.55
C ARG A 56 -7.09 -2.49 12.82
N ASN A 57 -6.36 -2.92 11.79
CA ASN A 57 -5.26 -3.86 11.91
C ASN A 57 -4.11 -3.26 12.73
N ALA A 58 -3.77 -1.98 12.51
CA ALA A 58 -2.76 -1.28 13.32
C ALA A 58 -3.10 -1.30 14.81
N TRP A 59 -4.35 -1.05 15.18
CA TRP A 59 -4.83 -1.14 16.57
C TRP A 59 -4.71 -2.55 17.14
N ILE A 60 -5.09 -3.59 16.37
CA ILE A 60 -4.97 -5.00 16.80
C ILE A 60 -3.50 -5.37 17.06
N ILE A 61 -2.60 -5.00 16.13
CA ILE A 61 -1.17 -5.26 16.23
C ILE A 61 -0.58 -4.52 17.44
N GLU A 62 -0.93 -3.26 17.61
CA GLU A 62 -0.38 -2.42 18.67
C GLU A 62 -0.86 -2.85 20.05
N ASN A 63 -2.15 -3.15 20.20
CA ASN A 63 -2.68 -3.67 21.47
C ASN A 63 -2.05 -5.02 21.81
N SER A 64 -1.84 -5.89 20.82
CA SER A 64 -1.14 -7.17 21.02
C SER A 64 0.30 -6.95 21.49
N ARG A 65 1.02 -5.95 20.96
CA ARG A 65 2.35 -5.57 21.43
C ARG A 65 2.34 -5.06 22.88
N LEU A 66 1.37 -4.23 23.24
CA LEU A 66 1.23 -3.68 24.59
C LEU A 66 0.91 -4.76 25.63
N ILE A 67 -0.01 -5.67 25.31
CA ILE A 67 -0.36 -6.81 26.18
C ILE A 67 0.86 -7.68 26.46
N LYS A 68 1.66 -8.00 25.43
CA LYS A 68 2.93 -8.74 25.61
C LYS A 68 3.95 -8.02 26.49
N LYS A 69 3.84 -6.70 26.64
CA LYS A 69 4.66 -5.88 27.54
C LYS A 69 4.02 -5.65 28.92
N GLY A 70 2.86 -6.23 29.20
CA GLY A 70 2.11 -5.99 30.45
C GLY A 70 1.51 -4.58 30.54
N LEU A 71 1.31 -3.89 29.41
CA LEU A 71 0.79 -2.53 29.36
C LEU A 71 -0.67 -2.51 28.89
N ARG A 72 -1.42 -1.49 29.33
CA ARG A 72 -2.80 -1.23 28.89
C ARG A 72 -2.84 -0.53 27.52
N PRO A 73 -3.92 -0.71 26.72
CA PRO A 73 -4.08 -0.02 25.44
C PRO A 73 -3.96 1.51 25.51
N LEU A 74 -4.43 2.15 26.58
CA LEU A 74 -4.35 3.61 26.78
C LEU A 74 -3.02 4.07 27.40
N SER A 75 -1.93 3.33 27.22
CA SER A 75 -0.60 3.71 27.70
C SER A 75 0.01 4.82 26.84
N ILE A 76 0.83 5.67 27.46
CA ILE A 76 1.71 6.62 26.74
C ILE A 76 2.69 5.93 25.79
N GLN A 77 2.92 4.62 25.94
CA GLN A 77 3.73 3.82 25.02
C GLN A 77 2.95 3.36 23.78
N ASN A 78 1.66 3.66 23.68
CA ASN A 78 0.85 3.30 22.52
C ASN A 78 1.22 4.17 21.31
N ARG A 79 1.78 3.52 20.29
CA ARG A 79 2.25 4.17 19.06
C ARG A 79 1.13 4.82 18.25
N MET A 80 -0.09 4.28 18.29
CA MET A 80 -1.27 4.88 17.66
C MET A 80 -1.63 6.20 18.34
N LEU A 81 -1.69 6.21 19.67
CA LEU A 81 -2.01 7.43 20.43
C LEU A 81 -0.95 8.52 20.23
N ILE A 82 0.34 8.16 20.24
CA ILE A 82 1.43 9.09 19.93
C ILE A 82 1.27 9.65 18.50
N GLY A 83 0.93 8.81 17.53
CA GLY A 83 0.72 9.22 16.14
C GLY A 83 -0.46 10.19 15.96
N TYR A 84 -1.59 9.91 16.60
CA TYR A 84 -2.73 10.83 16.61
C TYR A 84 -2.40 12.14 17.32
N ALA A 85 -1.66 12.10 18.43
CA ALA A 85 -1.21 13.31 19.10
C ALA A 85 -0.33 14.19 18.20
N ARG A 86 0.60 13.60 17.44
CA ARG A 86 1.41 14.34 16.44
C ARG A 86 0.55 14.99 15.36
N SER A 87 -0.41 14.24 14.81
CA SER A 87 -1.31 14.75 13.77
C SER A 87 -2.22 15.86 14.33
N GLY A 88 -2.65 15.73 15.59
CA GLY A 88 -3.38 16.75 16.34
C GLY A 88 -2.56 18.02 16.56
N ILE A 89 -1.26 17.91 16.90
CA ILE A 89 -0.35 19.06 17.02
C ILE A 89 -0.25 19.81 15.69
N LEU A 90 -0.07 19.11 14.57
CA LEU A 90 0.00 19.74 13.25
C LEU A 90 -1.33 20.40 12.86
N THR A 91 -2.44 19.77 13.19
CA THR A 91 -3.79 20.35 12.98
C THR A 91 -3.99 21.61 13.85
N GLY A 92 -3.54 21.59 15.10
CA GLY A 92 -3.54 22.74 15.99
C GLY A 92 -2.64 23.88 15.49
N ALA A 93 -1.48 23.56 14.93
CA ALA A 93 -0.62 24.55 14.27
C ALA A 93 -1.31 25.19 13.07
N ALA A 94 -2.01 24.41 12.25
CA ALA A 94 -2.82 24.95 11.15
C ALA A 94 -3.92 25.90 11.63
N TYR A 95 -4.56 25.58 12.78
CA TYR A 95 -5.53 26.48 13.43
C TYR A 95 -4.88 27.78 13.91
N LEU A 96 -3.70 27.72 14.52
CA LEU A 96 -3.00 28.92 14.98
C LEU A 96 -2.57 29.84 13.84
N LEU A 97 -2.28 29.28 12.65
CA LEU A 97 -1.85 30.04 11.48
C LEU A 97 -3.01 30.70 10.72
N ALA A 98 -4.14 30.00 10.56
CA ALA A 98 -5.22 30.45 9.68
C ALA A 98 -6.64 30.10 10.20
N GLY A 99 -6.79 29.85 11.50
CA GLY A 99 -8.06 29.49 12.13
C GLY A 99 -8.67 28.23 11.55
N TRP A 100 -10.01 28.16 11.54
CA TRP A 100 -10.74 27.02 10.99
C TRP A 100 -10.50 26.78 9.50
N THR A 101 -10.21 27.83 8.73
CA THR A 101 -9.81 27.69 7.33
C THR A 101 -8.52 26.89 7.20
N GLY A 102 -7.53 27.17 8.06
CA GLY A 102 -6.29 26.39 8.13
C GLY A 102 -6.53 24.92 8.45
N VAL A 103 -7.39 24.63 9.42
CA VAL A 103 -7.78 23.25 9.78
C VAL A 103 -8.41 22.52 8.60
N ILE A 104 -9.40 23.14 7.94
CA ILE A 104 -10.11 22.53 6.81
C ILE A 104 -9.14 22.23 5.66
N LEU A 105 -8.31 23.20 5.27
CA LEU A 105 -7.33 23.00 4.19
C LEU A 105 -6.31 21.91 4.55
N PHE A 106 -5.81 21.91 5.78
CA PHE A 106 -4.89 20.88 6.25
C PHE A 106 -5.50 19.48 6.20
N LEU A 107 -6.73 19.30 6.66
CA LEU A 107 -7.41 18.00 6.64
C LEU A 107 -7.73 17.55 5.21
N LEU A 108 -8.12 18.48 4.31
CA LEU A 108 -8.33 18.15 2.89
C LEU A 108 -7.05 17.66 2.23
N ILE A 109 -5.92 18.33 2.46
CA ILE A 109 -4.61 17.91 1.96
C ILE A 109 -4.19 16.58 2.59
N SER A 110 -4.43 16.40 3.89
CA SER A 110 -4.12 15.15 4.61
C SER A 110 -4.86 13.96 4.01
N ILE A 111 -6.17 14.10 3.79
CA ILE A 111 -7.01 13.08 3.15
C ILE A 111 -6.57 12.83 1.72
N GLY A 112 -6.27 13.89 0.96
CA GLY A 112 -5.73 13.78 -0.39
C GLY A 112 -4.45 12.96 -0.44
N GLY A 113 -3.49 13.24 0.45
CA GLY A 113 -2.26 12.47 0.59
C GLY A 113 -2.52 10.99 0.93
N LYS A 114 -3.47 10.73 1.84
CA LYS A 114 -3.86 9.36 2.17
C LYS A 114 -4.50 8.62 1.00
N VAL A 115 -5.37 9.28 0.23
CA VAL A 115 -5.99 8.71 -0.98
C VAL A 115 -4.93 8.38 -2.03
N VAL A 116 -3.95 9.27 -2.24
CA VAL A 116 -2.84 9.02 -3.16
C VAL A 116 -2.01 7.82 -2.69
N LEU A 117 -1.69 7.72 -1.40
CA LEU A 117 -0.95 6.57 -0.86
C LEU A 117 -1.69 5.24 -1.05
N GLU A 118 -3.00 5.20 -0.85
CA GLU A 118 -3.76 3.97 -1.09
C GLU A 118 -3.94 3.68 -2.59
N GLY A 119 -3.97 4.72 -3.45
CA GLY A 119 -3.88 4.55 -4.90
C GLY A 119 -2.53 3.94 -5.33
N VAL A 120 -1.46 4.29 -4.63
CA VAL A 120 -0.14 3.70 -4.79
C VAL A 120 -0.14 2.22 -4.37
N ASN A 121 -0.62 1.89 -3.17
CA ASN A 121 -0.77 0.50 -2.72
C ASN A 121 -1.59 -0.32 -3.73
N TYR A 122 -2.67 0.27 -4.24
CA TYR A 122 -3.51 -0.37 -5.24
C TYR A 122 -2.70 -0.75 -6.48
N MET A 123 -1.97 0.18 -7.08
CA MET A 123 -1.24 -0.11 -8.32
C MET A 123 -0.07 -1.06 -8.12
N GLU A 124 0.63 -0.96 -6.99
CA GLU A 124 1.80 -1.78 -6.66
C GLU A 124 1.44 -3.25 -6.38
N HIS A 125 0.21 -3.50 -5.90
CA HIS A 125 -0.25 -4.83 -5.54
C HIS A 125 -1.47 -5.29 -6.34
N TYR A 126 -1.78 -4.63 -7.46
CA TYR A 126 -2.96 -4.94 -8.26
C TYR A 126 -2.87 -6.34 -8.87
N GLY A 127 -3.71 -7.26 -8.39
CA GLY A 127 -3.97 -8.54 -9.02
C GLY A 127 -2.86 -9.58 -8.91
N LEU A 128 -1.75 -9.26 -8.23
CA LEU A 128 -0.70 -10.22 -7.89
C LEU A 128 -1.09 -10.99 -6.63
N ILE A 129 -0.85 -12.29 -6.66
CA ILE A 129 -1.40 -13.21 -5.66
C ILE A 129 -0.29 -14.11 -5.13
N ARG A 130 -0.32 -14.33 -3.82
CA ARG A 130 0.55 -15.24 -3.09
C ARG A 130 -0.30 -16.25 -2.33
N GLU A 131 0.15 -17.49 -2.35
CA GLU A 131 -0.46 -18.54 -1.53
C GLU A 131 -0.17 -18.30 -0.04
N LYS A 132 -1.15 -18.56 0.83
CA LYS A 132 -0.98 -18.31 2.26
C LYS A 132 0.08 -19.25 2.83
N GLY A 133 1.12 -18.68 3.45
CA GLY A 133 2.19 -19.43 4.12
C GLY A 133 3.41 -19.69 3.26
N THR A 134 3.41 -19.28 1.99
CA THR A 134 4.60 -19.33 1.12
C THR A 134 5.48 -18.09 1.30
N PRO A 135 6.79 -18.15 0.99
CA PRO A 135 7.66 -16.98 1.07
C PRO A 135 7.22 -15.86 0.12
N ILE A 136 7.57 -14.63 0.47
CA ILE A 136 7.39 -13.46 -0.39
C ILE A 136 8.53 -13.48 -1.42
N LEU A 137 8.18 -13.31 -2.69
CA LEU A 137 9.10 -13.33 -3.81
C LEU A 137 8.94 -12.05 -4.64
N PRO A 138 9.95 -11.67 -5.45
CA PRO A 138 9.89 -10.47 -6.29
C PRO A 138 8.64 -10.36 -7.18
N ARG A 139 8.06 -11.50 -7.54
CA ARG A 139 6.83 -11.60 -8.34
C ARG A 139 5.53 -11.25 -7.62
N HIS A 140 5.56 -10.93 -6.32
CA HIS A 140 4.37 -10.59 -5.53
C HIS A 140 4.08 -9.09 -5.44
N SER A 141 4.81 -8.26 -6.19
CA SER A 141 4.56 -6.83 -6.33
C SER A 141 5.00 -6.33 -7.72
N TRP A 142 4.42 -5.21 -8.16
CA TRP A 142 4.82 -4.53 -9.39
C TRP A 142 5.98 -3.59 -9.14
N ASN A 143 6.98 -3.63 -10.03
CA ASN A 143 8.18 -2.77 -10.00
C ASN A 143 8.12 -1.66 -11.06
N THR A 144 8.95 -0.64 -10.89
CA THR A 144 9.37 0.24 -12.00
C THR A 144 10.83 0.64 -11.91
N ASN A 145 11.57 0.44 -13.00
CA ASN A 145 12.99 0.79 -13.12
C ASN A 145 13.21 2.14 -13.83
N ARG A 146 12.14 2.95 -13.98
CA ARG A 146 12.22 4.28 -14.60
C ARG A 146 12.96 5.26 -13.69
N ARG A 147 14.15 5.70 -14.13
CA ARG A 147 15.06 6.59 -13.38
C ARG A 147 14.36 7.79 -12.75
N VAL A 148 13.54 8.52 -13.50
CA VAL A 148 12.84 9.71 -13.00
C VAL A 148 11.97 9.37 -11.80
N SER A 149 11.13 8.32 -11.91
CA SER A 149 10.31 7.86 -10.79
C SER A 149 11.15 7.40 -9.61
N SER A 150 12.26 6.67 -9.86
CA SER A 150 13.16 6.21 -8.80
C SER A 150 13.81 7.37 -8.03
N PHE A 151 14.23 8.44 -8.72
CA PHE A 151 14.80 9.61 -8.06
C PHE A 151 13.78 10.35 -7.20
N PHE A 152 12.60 10.66 -7.75
CA PHE A 152 11.57 11.42 -7.02
C PHE A 152 10.96 10.66 -5.85
N LEU A 153 10.94 9.32 -5.92
CA LEU A 153 10.33 8.48 -4.91
C LEU A 153 11.36 7.75 -4.05
N PHE A 154 12.61 8.20 -4.03
CA PHE A 154 13.68 7.61 -3.21
C PHE A 154 13.79 6.08 -3.36
N ASN A 155 13.79 5.59 -4.61
CA ASN A 155 13.80 4.17 -4.98
C ASN A 155 12.61 3.33 -4.49
N LEU A 156 11.53 3.93 -4.00
CA LEU A 156 10.27 3.21 -3.70
C LEU A 156 9.81 2.34 -4.89
N THR A 157 10.15 2.76 -6.10
CA THR A 157 9.87 2.02 -7.33
C THR A 157 10.50 0.63 -7.41
N ARG A 158 11.52 0.33 -6.59
CA ARG A 158 12.16 -0.99 -6.43
C ARG A 158 11.39 -1.84 -5.41
N HIS A 159 10.08 -1.85 -5.56
CA HIS A 159 9.10 -2.38 -4.62
C HIS A 159 9.22 -3.89 -4.40
N SER A 160 9.60 -4.66 -5.42
CA SER A 160 9.85 -6.10 -5.27
C SER A 160 11.04 -6.39 -4.35
N SER A 161 12.11 -5.59 -4.43
CA SER A 161 13.26 -5.71 -3.52
C SER A 161 12.88 -5.31 -2.09
N HIS A 162 12.04 -4.29 -1.95
CA HIS A 162 11.51 -3.87 -0.66
C HIS A 162 10.67 -4.97 0.02
N HIS A 163 9.81 -5.66 -0.72
CA HIS A 163 8.98 -6.73 -0.15
C HIS A 163 9.71 -8.04 0.09
N GLU A 164 10.74 -8.34 -0.71
CA GLU A 164 11.61 -9.48 -0.45
C GLU A 164 12.39 -9.29 0.85
N ASN A 165 12.93 -8.09 1.09
CA ASN A 165 13.59 -7.74 2.34
C ASN A 165 13.24 -6.32 2.81
N ALA A 166 12.22 -6.25 3.67
CA ALA A 166 11.70 -5.00 4.24
C ALA A 166 12.65 -4.29 5.21
N GLN A 167 13.79 -4.90 5.54
CA GLN A 167 14.81 -4.30 6.42
C GLN A 167 15.86 -3.50 5.66
N LEU A 168 15.89 -3.62 4.33
CA LEU A 168 16.83 -2.86 3.49
C LEU A 168 16.51 -1.37 3.56
N GLU A 169 17.57 -0.58 3.61
CA GLU A 169 17.45 0.87 3.45
C GLU A 169 17.17 1.21 1.98
N TYR A 170 16.55 2.37 1.73
CA TYR A 170 16.07 2.72 0.38
C TYR A 170 17.18 2.82 -0.67
N TRP A 171 18.42 3.09 -0.26
CA TRP A 171 19.59 3.12 -1.16
C TRP A 171 20.14 1.73 -1.49
N GLU A 172 19.79 0.69 -0.71
CA GLU A 172 20.24 -0.69 -0.91
C GLU A 172 19.29 -1.51 -1.79
N LEU A 173 18.07 -1.01 -2.02
CA LEU A 173 17.06 -1.65 -2.85
C LEU A 173 17.60 -1.94 -4.25
N LYS A 174 17.34 -3.13 -4.79
CA LYS A 174 17.85 -3.56 -6.09
C LYS A 174 16.76 -3.49 -7.17
N ALA A 175 17.18 -3.14 -8.38
CA ALA A 175 16.34 -3.30 -9.56
C ALA A 175 16.40 -4.77 -9.99
N TYR A 176 15.26 -5.43 -10.04
CA TYR A 176 15.13 -6.78 -10.57
C TYR A 176 14.65 -6.72 -12.01
N SER A 177 15.44 -7.28 -12.93
CA SER A 177 15.11 -7.35 -14.36
C SER A 177 14.08 -8.44 -14.67
N ASP A 178 13.94 -9.40 -13.76
CA ASP A 178 13.07 -10.56 -13.80
C ASP A 178 11.87 -10.41 -12.85
N ALA A 179 11.53 -9.18 -12.44
CA ALA A 179 10.33 -8.90 -11.66
C ALA A 179 9.22 -8.32 -12.54
N PRO A 180 7.93 -8.52 -12.20
CA PRO A 180 6.82 -7.92 -12.93
C PRO A 180 6.90 -6.39 -12.89
N GLU A 181 6.81 -5.74 -14.04
CA GLU A 181 6.89 -4.27 -14.13
C GLU A 181 5.56 -3.61 -14.51
N MET A 182 5.28 -2.47 -13.88
CA MET A 182 4.18 -1.60 -14.29
C MET A 182 4.54 -0.86 -15.60
N PRO A 183 3.61 -0.73 -16.56
CA PRO A 183 3.95 -0.34 -17.93
C PRO A 183 4.36 1.12 -18.12
N LEU A 184 3.79 2.05 -17.34
CA LEU A 184 3.92 3.50 -17.56
C LEU A 184 4.70 4.22 -16.46
N GLY A 185 5.26 3.47 -15.51
CA GLY A 185 5.89 4.03 -14.31
C GLY A 185 4.88 4.57 -13.30
N TYR A 186 5.42 5.08 -12.18
CA TYR A 186 4.68 5.26 -10.94
C TYR A 186 3.59 6.34 -11.02
N LEU A 187 3.97 7.54 -11.45
CA LEU A 187 3.07 8.69 -11.50
C LEU A 187 1.92 8.44 -12.49
N SER A 188 2.23 7.93 -13.68
CA SER A 188 1.22 7.61 -14.68
C SER A 188 0.24 6.56 -14.18
N CYS A 189 0.71 5.49 -13.56
CA CYS A 189 -0.15 4.45 -13.03
C CYS A 189 -1.05 4.95 -11.89
N VAL A 190 -0.54 5.75 -10.94
CA VAL A 190 -1.39 6.27 -9.85
C VAL A 190 -2.47 7.20 -10.38
N TYR A 191 -2.16 8.06 -11.36
CA TYR A 191 -3.17 8.91 -11.99
C TYR A 191 -4.22 8.10 -12.76
N LEU A 192 -3.81 7.04 -13.46
CA LEU A 192 -4.76 6.13 -14.11
C LEU A 192 -5.68 5.44 -13.10
N VAL A 193 -5.16 4.99 -11.95
CA VAL A 193 -5.96 4.39 -10.88
C VAL A 193 -7.00 5.39 -10.35
N LEU A 194 -6.60 6.64 -10.10
CA LEU A 194 -7.45 7.65 -9.47
C LEU A 194 -8.47 8.27 -10.43
N PHE A 195 -8.12 8.47 -11.69
CA PHE A 195 -8.92 9.25 -12.64
C PHE A 195 -9.48 8.44 -13.83
N MET A 196 -8.83 7.33 -14.20
CA MET A 196 -9.23 6.51 -15.35
C MET A 196 -9.17 5.00 -15.04
N PRO A 197 -9.86 4.51 -14.00
CA PRO A 197 -9.71 3.14 -13.50
C PRO A 197 -10.04 2.06 -14.54
N TRP A 198 -10.99 2.32 -15.46
CA TRP A 198 -11.32 1.41 -16.56
C TRP A 198 -10.16 1.23 -17.55
N LEU A 199 -9.41 2.31 -17.80
CA LEU A 199 -8.25 2.29 -18.68
C LEU A 199 -7.08 1.59 -17.98
N TYR A 200 -6.89 1.86 -16.69
CA TYR A 200 -5.92 1.14 -15.86
C TYR A 200 -6.13 -0.37 -15.92
N HIS A 201 -7.36 -0.87 -15.71
CA HIS A 201 -7.66 -2.31 -15.79
C HIS A 201 -7.36 -2.89 -17.18
N ARG A 202 -7.68 -2.15 -18.25
CA ARG A 202 -7.40 -2.59 -19.62
C ARG A 202 -5.91 -2.67 -19.92
N ILE A 203 -5.12 -1.72 -19.42
CA ILE A 203 -3.66 -1.70 -19.56
C ILE A 203 -3.00 -2.82 -18.76
N MET A 204 -3.52 -3.10 -17.55
CA MET A 204 -2.95 -4.12 -16.67
C MET A 204 -3.37 -5.55 -17.04
N ALA A 205 -4.46 -5.73 -17.79
CA ALA A 205 -4.93 -7.05 -18.22
C ALA A 205 -3.85 -7.92 -18.89
N PRO A 206 -3.13 -7.47 -19.94
CA PRO A 206 -2.07 -8.27 -20.55
C PRO A 206 -0.92 -8.55 -19.56
N LYS A 207 -0.63 -7.63 -18.63
CA LYS A 207 0.40 -7.81 -17.60
C LYS A 207 0.02 -8.89 -16.58
N LEU A 208 -1.25 -8.94 -16.19
CA LEU A 208 -1.75 -10.00 -15.31
C LEU A 208 -1.70 -11.38 -15.99
N LYS A 209 -1.98 -11.45 -17.29
CA LYS A 209 -1.86 -12.70 -18.06
C LYS A 209 -0.40 -13.15 -18.19
N ASP A 210 0.49 -12.22 -18.49
CA ASP A 210 1.93 -12.49 -18.50
C ASP A 210 2.41 -13.01 -17.15
N TRP A 211 1.93 -12.40 -16.05
CA TRP A 211 2.19 -12.89 -14.71
C TRP A 211 1.67 -14.33 -14.47
N ASP A 212 0.44 -14.62 -14.91
CA ASP A 212 -0.17 -15.95 -14.78
C ASP A 212 0.66 -17.03 -15.49
N LEU A 213 1.20 -16.72 -16.66
CA LEU A 213 1.93 -17.67 -17.50
C LEU A 213 3.38 -17.86 -17.07
N ASN A 214 4.06 -16.76 -16.70
CA ASN A 214 5.51 -16.74 -16.56
C ASN A 214 5.99 -16.69 -15.10
N PHE A 215 5.11 -16.35 -14.15
CA PHE A 215 5.52 -16.11 -12.76
C PHE A 215 4.72 -16.89 -11.72
N ALA A 216 3.43 -17.14 -11.94
CA ALA A 216 2.58 -17.78 -10.94
C ALA A 216 3.01 -19.24 -10.65
N SER A 217 3.02 -19.64 -9.37
CA SER A 217 3.04 -21.06 -9.03
C SER A 217 1.69 -21.70 -9.36
N GLU A 218 1.61 -23.03 -9.39
CA GLU A 218 0.33 -23.71 -9.62
C GLU A 218 -0.77 -23.28 -8.63
N GLY A 219 -0.41 -23.09 -7.35
CA GLY A 219 -1.35 -22.65 -6.31
C GLY A 219 -1.86 -21.24 -6.56
N GLU A 220 -0.97 -20.32 -6.93
CA GLU A 220 -1.32 -18.94 -7.21
C GLU A 220 -2.10 -18.80 -8.52
N HIS A 221 -1.77 -19.61 -9.53
CA HIS A 221 -2.51 -19.66 -10.79
C HIS A 221 -3.97 -20.07 -10.56
N ARG A 222 -4.23 -21.07 -9.69
CA ARG A 222 -5.61 -21.42 -9.29
C ARG A 222 -6.34 -20.26 -8.61
N LEU A 223 -5.66 -19.53 -7.73
CA LEU A 223 -6.22 -18.35 -7.07
C LEU A 223 -6.48 -17.20 -8.06
N ALA A 224 -5.57 -16.99 -9.00
CA ALA A 224 -5.68 -16.01 -10.08
C ALA A 224 -6.88 -16.30 -10.98
N GLN A 225 -7.07 -17.55 -11.41
CA GLN A 225 -8.25 -17.96 -12.19
C GLN A 225 -9.55 -17.70 -11.44
N LYS A 226 -9.59 -17.98 -10.12
CA LYS A 226 -10.76 -17.66 -9.29
C LYS A 226 -11.03 -16.15 -9.27
N GLN A 227 -9.99 -15.33 -9.13
CA GLN A 227 -10.13 -13.88 -9.17
C GLN A 227 -10.56 -13.37 -10.55
N ASN A 228 -10.00 -13.90 -11.65
CA ASN A 228 -10.39 -13.57 -13.02
C ASN A 228 -11.90 -13.79 -13.22
N ARG A 229 -12.43 -14.95 -12.77
CA ARG A 229 -13.87 -15.26 -12.81
C ARG A 229 -14.72 -14.28 -12.01
N SER A 230 -14.26 -13.86 -10.83
CA SER A 230 -14.97 -12.89 -9.98
C SER A 230 -14.79 -11.43 -10.40
N SER A 231 -13.84 -11.13 -11.29
CA SER A 231 -13.46 -9.75 -11.63
C SER A 231 -14.50 -9.00 -12.44
N GLY A 232 -15.37 -9.74 -13.15
CA GLY A 232 -16.30 -9.16 -14.12
C GLY A 232 -15.62 -8.58 -15.38
N LEU A 233 -14.31 -8.81 -15.58
CA LEU A 233 -13.55 -8.30 -16.72
C LEU A 233 -13.39 -9.40 -17.79
N PRO A 234 -14.09 -9.30 -18.95
CA PRO A 234 -14.10 -10.37 -19.96
C PRO A 234 -12.70 -10.67 -20.52
N TYR A 235 -11.85 -9.65 -20.62
CA TYR A 235 -10.50 -9.77 -21.14
C TYR A 235 -9.52 -10.48 -20.18
N LEU A 236 -9.89 -10.79 -18.94
CA LEU A 236 -9.12 -11.64 -18.02
C LEU A 236 -9.51 -13.13 -18.10
N MET A 237 -10.57 -13.46 -18.84
CA MET A 237 -11.16 -14.81 -18.93
C MET A 237 -10.62 -15.65 -20.10
N THR A 238 -9.57 -15.17 -20.76
CA THR A 238 -8.95 -15.73 -21.97
C THR A 238 -7.49 -16.01 -21.71
#